data_AF-A0A537HP86-F1
#
_entry.id   AF-A0A537HP86-F1
#
_cell.length_a   1.000
_cell.length_b   1.000
_cell.length_c   1.000
_cell.angle_alpha   90.00
_cell.angle_beta   90.00
_cell.angle_gamma   90.00
#
_symmetry.space_group_name_H-M   'P 1'
#
loop_
_entity.id
_entity.type
_entity.pdbx_description
1 polymer ?
#
loop_
_entity_poly.entity_id
_entity_poly.type
_entity_poly.pdbx_seq_one_letter_code
_entity_poly.pdbx_strand_id
1 'polypeptide(L)'
;MGQAETSFNVPLKCTPEEYKHFVEPAMGEADKSNFPAALDIVTNGLNAHPASEGLLFLKAYFGYKVADSMSNQLIALPRAIERLPDGSLVIDGSAANQMLVQFSEIIKVLEDSDGAIDELLQVNPNSQEVSGFKNYIKAKLEKLERESTNMRTSLGNSTSVAGGFCQGCRQTISFDTQKVVFRRASATQMEVFHEACYKKPN
;
A
#
# COMPACT_ATOMS: atom_id res chain seq x y z
N MET A 1 -27.40 4.48 17.92
CA MET A 1 -27.11 5.11 16.62
C MET A 1 -25.71 5.70 16.72
N GLY A 2 -24.71 4.92 16.30
CA GLY A 2 -23.29 5.19 16.53
C GLY A 2 -22.70 6.01 15.37
N GLN A 3 -21.65 6.78 15.68
CA GLN A 3 -20.94 7.74 14.82
C GLN A 3 -20.32 7.18 13.52
N ALA A 4 -20.61 5.94 13.13
CA ALA A 4 -20.18 5.36 11.85
C ALA A 4 -20.98 5.88 10.64
N GLU A 5 -22.18 6.46 10.86
CA GLU A 5 -23.05 7.00 9.79
C GLU A 5 -22.51 8.29 9.12
N THR A 6 -21.51 8.97 9.69
CA THR A 6 -21.15 10.33 9.26
C THR A 6 -19.96 10.46 8.31
N SER A 7 -19.48 9.38 7.68
CA SER A 7 -18.47 9.53 6.60
C SER A 7 -18.98 9.28 5.18
N PHE A 8 -20.06 8.51 5.00
CA PHE A 8 -20.75 8.36 3.71
C PHE A 8 -22.22 8.02 3.97
N ASN A 9 -23.12 8.99 3.82
CA ASN A 9 -24.56 8.76 4.01
C ASN A 9 -25.18 8.18 2.72
N VAL A 10 -24.63 7.06 2.24
CA VAL A 10 -25.16 6.31 1.08
C VAL A 10 -26.18 5.33 1.62
N PRO A 11 -27.47 5.40 1.22
CA PRO A 11 -28.45 4.40 1.62
C PRO A 11 -27.99 3.03 1.14
N LEU A 12 -27.61 2.14 2.06
CA LEU A 12 -27.26 0.76 1.72
C LEU A 12 -28.51 0.07 1.19
N LYS A 13 -28.55 -0.19 -0.11
CA LYS A 13 -29.60 -1.00 -0.71
C LYS A 13 -29.27 -2.47 -0.51
N CYS A 14 -29.70 -3.01 0.64
CA CYS A 14 -29.64 -4.43 0.96
C CYS A 14 -31.04 -4.98 1.21
N THR A 15 -31.25 -6.25 0.89
CA THR A 15 -32.45 -6.97 1.35
C THR A 15 -32.38 -7.20 2.87
N PRO A 16 -33.51 -7.47 3.55
CA PRO A 16 -33.50 -7.80 4.97
C PRO A 16 -32.65 -9.03 5.31
N GLU A 17 -32.59 -10.02 4.42
CA GLU A 17 -31.76 -11.20 4.59
C GLU A 17 -30.26 -10.87 4.46
N GLU A 18 -29.89 -10.11 3.42
CA GLU A 18 -28.51 -9.63 3.25
C GLU A 18 -28.06 -8.82 4.46
N TYR A 19 -28.95 -7.96 4.95
CA TYR A 19 -28.68 -7.11 6.09
C TYR A 19 -28.37 -7.94 7.34
N LYS A 20 -29.26 -8.88 7.69
CA LYS A 20 -29.13 -9.73 8.87
C LYS A 20 -27.91 -10.65 8.82
N HIS A 21 -27.61 -11.23 7.65
CA HIS A 21 -26.60 -12.27 7.54
C HIS A 21 -25.20 -11.77 7.18
N PHE A 22 -25.08 -10.60 6.56
CA PHE A 22 -23.80 -10.07 6.10
C PHE A 22 -23.52 -8.65 6.58
N VAL A 23 -24.49 -7.73 6.50
CA VAL A 23 -24.26 -6.33 6.90
C VAL A 23 -24.08 -6.19 8.41
N GLU A 24 -25.02 -6.67 9.23
CA GLU A 24 -24.92 -6.57 10.69
C GLU A 24 -23.65 -7.23 11.24
N PRO A 25 -23.28 -8.46 10.84
CA PRO A 25 -22.03 -9.07 11.32
C PRO A 25 -20.78 -8.32 10.86
N ALA A 26 -20.74 -7.86 9.60
CA ALA A 26 -19.59 -7.10 9.09
C ALA A 26 -19.41 -5.77 9.81
N MET A 27 -20.52 -5.05 10.05
CA MET A 27 -20.49 -3.81 10.85
C MET A 27 -20.08 -4.09 12.29
N GLY A 28 -20.51 -5.20 12.89
CA GLY A 28 -20.08 -5.64 14.22
C GLY A 28 -18.57 -5.90 14.33
N GLU A 29 -17.92 -6.37 13.26
CA GLU A 29 -16.46 -6.47 13.20
C GLU A 29 -15.79 -5.12 12.94
N ALA A 30 -16.39 -4.28 12.08
CA ALA A 30 -15.91 -2.94 11.80
C ALA A 30 -15.92 -2.03 13.04
N ASP A 31 -16.92 -2.15 13.92
CA ASP A 31 -17.01 -1.42 15.20
C ASP A 31 -15.86 -1.79 16.15
N LYS A 32 -15.29 -2.98 15.99
CA LYS A 32 -14.08 -3.44 16.70
C LYS A 32 -12.78 -3.06 15.97
N SER A 33 -12.88 -2.27 14.89
CA SER A 33 -11.79 -1.95 13.96
C SER A 33 -11.19 -3.19 13.25
N ASN A 34 -11.91 -4.31 13.20
CA ASN A 34 -11.48 -5.53 12.53
C ASN A 34 -11.94 -5.53 11.05
N PHE A 35 -11.40 -4.58 10.27
CA PHE A 35 -11.77 -4.41 8.87
C PHE A 35 -11.47 -5.61 7.96
N PRO A 36 -10.39 -6.41 8.17
CA PRO A 36 -10.18 -7.63 7.39
C PRO A 36 -11.32 -8.65 7.57
N ALA A 37 -11.77 -8.90 8.81
CA ALA A 37 -12.89 -9.81 9.04
C ALA A 37 -14.21 -9.25 8.49
N ALA A 38 -14.44 -7.93 8.62
CA ALA A 38 -15.60 -7.28 8.01
C ALA A 38 -15.62 -7.45 6.48
N LEU A 39 -14.46 -7.27 5.83
CA LEU A 39 -14.30 -7.47 4.39
C LEU A 39 -14.56 -8.93 3.97
N ASP A 40 -14.08 -9.90 4.74
CA ASP A 40 -14.30 -11.32 4.48
C ASP A 40 -15.80 -11.68 4.57
N ILE A 41 -16.51 -11.18 5.57
CA ILE A 41 -17.95 -11.39 5.73
C ILE A 41 -18.71 -10.88 4.51
N VAL A 42 -18.43 -9.64 4.07
CA VAL A 42 -19.10 -9.05 2.91
C VAL A 42 -18.74 -9.75 1.61
N THR A 43 -17.48 -10.18 1.47
CA THR A 43 -17.04 -10.96 0.29
C THR A 43 -17.77 -12.29 0.21
N ASN A 44 -17.98 -12.96 1.35
CA ASN A 44 -18.81 -14.17 1.41
C ASN A 44 -20.28 -13.88 1.05
N GLY A 45 -20.81 -12.73 1.49
CA GLY A 45 -22.13 -12.26 1.10
C GLY A 45 -22.27 -12.05 -0.42
N LEU A 46 -21.27 -11.45 -1.06
CA LEU A 46 -21.25 -11.25 -2.52
C LEU A 46 -21.13 -12.56 -3.30
N ASN A 47 -20.51 -13.60 -2.74
CA ASN A 47 -20.52 -14.92 -3.37
C ASN A 47 -21.95 -15.51 -3.43
N ALA A 48 -22.80 -15.20 -2.45
CA ALA A 48 -24.20 -15.61 -2.41
C ALA A 48 -25.13 -14.63 -3.17
N HIS A 49 -24.80 -13.34 -3.17
CA HIS A 49 -25.58 -12.25 -3.75
C HIS A 49 -24.71 -11.30 -4.60
N PRO A 50 -24.23 -11.73 -5.79
CA PRO A 50 -23.20 -10.99 -6.54
C PRO A 50 -23.58 -9.58 -6.97
N ALA A 51 -24.88 -9.32 -7.16
CA ALA A 51 -25.39 -8.03 -7.63
C ALA A 51 -25.90 -7.12 -6.48
N SER A 52 -25.64 -7.46 -5.21
CA SER A 52 -26.12 -6.67 -4.08
C SER A 52 -25.38 -5.33 -4.01
N GLU A 53 -26.09 -4.25 -4.35
CA GLU A 53 -25.55 -2.87 -4.35
C GLU A 53 -24.92 -2.50 -3.00
N GLY A 54 -25.60 -2.81 -1.89
CA GLY A 54 -25.09 -2.49 -0.56
C GLY A 54 -23.87 -3.33 -0.17
N LEU A 55 -23.79 -4.60 -0.56
CA LEU A 55 -22.61 -5.42 -0.31
C LEU A 55 -21.42 -5.00 -1.19
N LEU A 56 -21.64 -4.60 -2.44
CA LEU A 56 -20.60 -4.03 -3.30
C LEU A 56 -20.02 -2.75 -2.70
N PHE A 57 -20.89 -1.86 -2.21
CA PHE A 57 -20.45 -0.66 -1.50
C PHE A 57 -19.62 -0.99 -0.26
N LEU A 58 -20.09 -1.92 0.57
CA LEU A 58 -19.37 -2.32 1.80
C LEU A 58 -18.04 -3.01 1.49
N LYS A 59 -17.95 -3.82 0.42
CA LYS A 59 -16.68 -4.42 -0.01
C LYS A 59 -15.65 -3.34 -0.33
N ALA A 60 -16.04 -2.34 -1.11
CA ALA A 60 -15.17 -1.22 -1.43
C ALA A 60 -14.79 -0.39 -0.20
N TYR A 61 -15.75 -0.12 0.69
CA TYR A 61 -15.51 0.63 1.91
C TYR A 61 -14.54 -0.09 2.86
N PHE A 62 -14.78 -1.37 3.16
CA PHE A 62 -13.91 -2.14 4.04
C PHE A 62 -12.54 -2.41 3.39
N GLY A 63 -12.50 -2.68 2.08
CA GLY A 63 -11.24 -2.79 1.33
C GLY A 63 -10.41 -1.51 1.44
N TYR A 64 -11.03 -0.35 1.26
CA TYR A 64 -10.37 0.94 1.49
C TYR A 64 -9.83 1.07 2.93
N LYS A 65 -10.59 0.68 3.95
CA LYS A 65 -10.16 0.75 5.36
C LYS A 65 -9.01 -0.20 5.66
N VAL A 66 -9.01 -1.41 5.09
CA VAL A 66 -7.88 -2.35 5.18
C VAL A 66 -6.64 -1.72 4.56
N ALA A 67 -6.75 -1.20 3.33
CA ALA A 67 -5.66 -0.52 2.65
C ALA A 67 -5.14 0.70 3.42
N ASP A 68 -6.01 1.44 4.12
CA ASP A 68 -5.62 2.55 4.99
C ASP A 68 -4.82 2.10 6.22
N SER A 69 -5.29 1.05 6.89
CA SER A 69 -4.55 0.44 8.01
C SER A 69 -3.16 -0.03 7.57
N MET A 70 -3.07 -0.74 6.45
CA MET A 70 -1.80 -1.19 5.89
C MET A 70 -0.89 -0.03 5.48
N SER A 71 -1.46 1.03 4.87
CA SER A 71 -0.69 2.25 4.53
C SER A 71 -0.09 2.92 5.76
N ASN A 72 -0.80 2.93 6.88
CA ASN A 72 -0.26 3.47 8.14
C ASN A 72 0.89 2.61 8.69
N GLN A 73 0.87 1.29 8.44
CA GLN A 73 1.96 0.40 8.83
C GLN A 73 3.24 0.64 8.01
N LEU A 74 3.14 1.14 6.77
CA LEU A 74 4.32 1.52 5.98
C LEU A 74 5.18 2.57 6.67
N ILE A 75 4.56 3.48 7.44
CA ILE A 75 5.27 4.54 8.18
C ILE A 75 6.14 3.96 9.30
N ALA A 76 5.74 2.81 9.85
CA ALA A 76 6.47 2.11 10.91
C ALA A 76 7.62 1.24 10.38
N LEU A 77 7.69 1.00 9.07
CA LEU A 77 8.78 0.24 8.48
C LEU A 77 10.10 1.02 8.55
N PRO A 78 11.25 0.33 8.71
CA PRO A 78 12.56 0.97 8.63
C PRO A 78 12.70 1.74 7.32
N ARG A 79 13.34 2.92 7.38
CA ARG A 79 13.59 3.71 6.18
C ARG A 79 14.56 2.96 5.28
N ALA A 80 14.10 2.63 4.09
CA ALA A 80 14.93 1.99 3.07
C ALA A 80 16.08 2.88 2.58
N ILE A 81 15.93 4.22 2.68
CA ILE A 81 16.93 5.18 2.23
C ILE A 81 17.15 6.22 3.34
N GLU A 82 18.40 6.37 3.76
CA GLU A 82 18.80 7.31 4.80
C GLU A 82 20.02 8.12 4.36
N ARG A 83 20.10 9.37 4.79
CA ARG A 83 21.27 10.23 4.56
C ARG A 83 22.13 10.26 5.83
N LEU A 84 23.41 9.96 5.68
CA LEU A 84 24.41 10.02 6.74
C LEU A 84 24.89 11.47 6.98
N PRO A 85 25.45 11.77 8.16
CA PRO A 85 25.96 13.11 8.49
C PRO A 85 27.05 13.63 7.54
N ASP A 86 27.86 12.73 6.98
CA ASP A 86 28.89 13.04 5.99
C ASP A 86 28.34 13.29 4.57
N GLY A 87 27.01 13.23 4.40
CA GLY A 87 26.33 13.42 3.12
C GLY A 87 26.22 12.18 2.25
N SER A 88 26.77 11.04 2.67
CA SER A 88 26.58 9.73 2.02
C SER A 88 25.14 9.24 2.18
N LEU A 89 24.71 8.32 1.33
CA LEU A 89 23.38 7.70 1.39
C LEU A 89 23.51 6.23 1.77
N VAL A 90 22.77 5.78 2.78
CA VAL A 90 22.55 4.36 3.07
C VAL A 90 21.30 3.92 2.33
N ILE A 91 21.39 2.80 1.63
CA ILE A 91 20.25 2.09 1.07
C ILE A 91 20.20 0.70 1.67
N ASP A 92 19.08 0.35 2.28
CA ASP A 92 18.77 -0.99 2.77
C ASP A 92 17.88 -1.72 1.75
N GLY A 93 18.49 -2.59 0.95
CA GLY A 93 17.78 -3.38 -0.06
C GLY A 93 16.66 -4.25 0.51
N SER A 94 16.89 -4.85 1.68
CA SER A 94 15.93 -5.72 2.34
C SER A 94 14.70 -4.93 2.80
N ALA A 95 14.92 -3.81 3.47
CA ALA A 95 13.83 -2.91 3.89
C ALA A 95 13.08 -2.36 2.67
N ALA A 96 13.80 -1.98 1.60
CA ALA A 96 13.18 -1.48 0.38
C ALA A 96 12.27 -2.54 -0.28
N ASN A 97 12.75 -3.79 -0.38
CA ASN A 97 11.94 -4.89 -0.90
C ASN A 97 10.73 -5.19 -0.02
N GLN A 98 10.87 -5.15 1.30
CA GLN A 98 9.75 -5.31 2.21
C GLN A 98 8.69 -4.21 1.98
N MET A 99 9.12 -2.95 1.83
CA MET A 99 8.21 -1.84 1.51
C MET A 99 7.53 -2.04 0.15
N LEU A 100 8.26 -2.49 -0.88
CA LEU A 100 7.69 -2.75 -2.22
C LEU A 100 6.65 -3.87 -2.22
N VAL A 101 6.87 -4.94 -1.45
CA VAL A 101 5.87 -6.00 -1.26
C VAL A 101 4.61 -5.43 -0.62
N GLN A 102 4.77 -4.64 0.46
CA GLN A 102 3.64 -4.01 1.13
C GLN A 102 2.88 -3.03 0.23
N PHE A 103 3.57 -2.21 -0.57
CA PHE A 103 2.92 -1.38 -1.59
C PHE A 103 2.06 -2.21 -2.54
N SER A 104 2.59 -3.34 -3.03
CA SER A 104 1.87 -4.21 -3.96
C SER A 104 0.61 -4.81 -3.33
N GLU A 105 0.67 -5.20 -2.06
CA GLU A 105 -0.49 -5.74 -1.34
C GLU A 105 -1.57 -4.67 -1.15
N ILE A 106 -1.18 -3.44 -0.77
CA ILE A 106 -2.12 -2.32 -0.59
C ILE A 106 -2.77 -1.92 -1.92
N ILE A 107 -1.97 -1.81 -2.99
CA ILE A 107 -2.45 -1.48 -4.34
C ILE A 107 -3.51 -2.50 -4.77
N LYS A 108 -3.23 -3.80 -4.61
CA LYS A 108 -4.18 -4.85 -4.96
C LYS A 108 -5.51 -4.70 -4.21
N VAL A 109 -5.49 -4.45 -2.90
CA VAL A 109 -6.71 -4.25 -2.12
C VAL A 109 -7.50 -3.03 -2.60
N LEU A 110 -6.82 -1.96 -3.01
CA LEU A 110 -7.45 -0.77 -3.56
C LEU A 110 -8.01 -1.00 -4.97
N GLU A 111 -7.34 -1.77 -5.82
CA GLU A 111 -7.85 -2.18 -7.14
C GLU A 111 -9.12 -3.03 -7.00
N ASP A 112 -9.12 -4.00 -6.08
CA ASP A 112 -10.31 -4.80 -5.77
C ASP A 112 -11.48 -3.93 -5.25
N SER A 113 -11.16 -2.86 -4.53
CA SER A 113 -12.14 -1.88 -4.04
C SER A 113 -12.68 -0.98 -5.16
N ASP A 114 -11.81 -0.50 -6.06
CA ASP A 114 -12.20 0.29 -7.24
C ASP A 114 -13.11 -0.55 -8.16
N GLY A 115 -12.77 -1.83 -8.37
CA GLY A 115 -13.58 -2.78 -9.14
C GLY A 115 -14.99 -2.96 -8.58
N ALA A 116 -15.14 -3.11 -7.26
CA ALA A 116 -16.45 -3.21 -6.62
C ALA A 116 -17.29 -1.92 -6.78
N ILE A 117 -16.66 -0.74 -6.76
CA ILE A 117 -17.33 0.53 -7.05
C ILE A 117 -17.69 0.66 -8.53
N ASP A 118 -16.85 0.15 -9.42
CA ASP A 118 -17.16 0.13 -10.86
C ASP A 118 -18.41 -0.71 -11.16
N GLU A 119 -18.53 -1.89 -10.56
CA GLU A 119 -19.74 -2.72 -10.64
C GLU A 119 -20.97 -1.96 -10.12
N LEU A 120 -20.83 -1.25 -8.98
CA LEU A 120 -21.91 -0.45 -8.42
C LEU A 120 -22.32 0.73 -9.33
N LEU A 121 -21.38 1.38 -10.00
CA LEU A 121 -21.67 2.47 -10.93
C LEU A 121 -22.28 2.00 -12.25
N GLN A 122 -22.09 0.74 -12.65
CA GLN A 122 -22.81 0.19 -13.82
C GLN A 122 -24.33 0.14 -13.58
N VAL A 123 -24.73 -0.18 -12.35
CA VAL A 123 -26.15 -0.23 -11.96
C VAL A 123 -26.68 1.12 -11.47
N ASN A 124 -25.81 1.98 -10.95
CA ASN A 124 -26.16 3.31 -10.44
C ASN A 124 -25.24 4.41 -10.98
N PRO A 125 -25.29 4.71 -12.29
CA PRO A 125 -24.31 5.57 -12.96
C PRO A 125 -24.35 7.04 -12.55
N ASN A 126 -25.46 7.49 -11.96
CA ASN A 126 -25.66 8.90 -11.60
C ASN A 126 -25.42 9.18 -10.11
N SER A 127 -24.96 8.17 -9.34
CA SER A 127 -24.67 8.34 -7.91
C SER A 127 -23.43 9.19 -7.71
N GLN A 128 -23.64 10.41 -7.20
CA GLN A 128 -22.56 11.36 -6.92
C GLN A 128 -21.70 10.90 -5.74
N GLU A 129 -22.33 10.28 -4.74
CA GLU A 129 -21.65 9.77 -3.56
C GLU A 129 -20.72 8.61 -3.91
N VAL A 130 -21.21 7.65 -4.71
CA VAL A 130 -20.42 6.50 -5.17
C VAL A 130 -19.29 6.97 -6.09
N SER A 131 -19.56 7.92 -6.99
CA SER A 131 -18.54 8.54 -7.85
C SER A 131 -17.49 9.31 -7.04
N GLY A 132 -17.91 10.02 -6.00
CA GLY A 132 -17.01 10.73 -5.08
C GLY A 132 -16.10 9.76 -4.32
N PHE A 133 -16.66 8.66 -3.80
CA PHE A 133 -15.87 7.63 -3.13
C PHE A 133 -14.90 6.93 -4.09
N LYS A 134 -15.31 6.67 -5.34
CA LYS A 134 -14.40 6.17 -6.38
C LYS A 134 -13.18 7.08 -6.57
N ASN A 135 -13.40 8.38 -6.67
CA ASN A 135 -12.30 9.34 -6.82
C ASN A 135 -11.34 9.31 -5.61
N TYR A 136 -11.86 9.05 -4.41
CA TYR A 136 -11.06 8.92 -3.21
C TYR A 136 -10.18 7.65 -3.21
N ILE A 137 -10.72 6.52 -3.67
CA ILE A 137 -9.95 5.28 -3.89
C ILE A 137 -8.85 5.54 -4.92
N LYS A 138 -9.20 6.12 -6.08
CA LYS A 138 -8.26 6.42 -7.16
C LYS A 138 -7.13 7.35 -6.75
N ALA A 139 -7.43 8.44 -6.06
CA ALA A 139 -6.41 9.36 -5.58
C ALA A 139 -5.39 8.67 -4.67
N LYS A 140 -5.83 7.70 -3.85
CA LYS A 140 -4.94 6.91 -3.00
C LYS A 140 -4.12 5.90 -3.80
N LEU A 141 -4.75 5.21 -4.75
CA LEU A 141 -4.08 4.29 -5.66
C LEU A 141 -2.95 4.99 -6.42
N GLU A 142 -3.24 6.10 -7.10
CA GLU A 142 -2.27 6.89 -7.86
C GLU A 142 -1.12 7.43 -6.98
N LYS A 143 -1.40 7.75 -5.72
CA LYS A 143 -0.36 8.16 -4.77
C LYS A 143 0.57 7.00 -4.46
N LEU A 144 0.03 5.83 -4.11
CA LEU A 144 0.81 4.65 -3.74
C LEU A 144 1.60 4.08 -4.93
N GLU A 145 1.01 4.05 -6.13
CA GLU A 145 1.71 3.65 -7.36
C GLU A 145 2.90 4.55 -7.66
N ARG A 146 2.74 5.87 -7.47
CA ARG A 146 3.81 6.84 -7.66
C ARG A 146 4.92 6.67 -6.62
N GLU A 147 4.57 6.48 -5.36
CA GLU A 147 5.53 6.22 -4.28
C GLU A 147 6.30 4.92 -4.52
N SER A 148 5.60 3.84 -4.89
CA SER A 148 6.20 2.56 -5.26
C SER A 148 7.13 2.69 -6.46
N THR A 149 6.71 3.40 -7.51
CA THR A 149 7.52 3.63 -8.72
C THR A 149 8.77 4.46 -8.40
N ASN A 150 8.63 5.54 -7.64
CA ASN A 150 9.76 6.38 -7.21
C ASN A 150 10.79 5.56 -6.41
N MET A 151 10.33 4.66 -5.55
CA MET A 151 11.20 3.74 -4.81
C MET A 151 11.92 2.76 -5.75
N ARG A 152 11.18 2.09 -6.65
CA ARG A 152 11.78 1.19 -7.66
C ARG A 152 12.82 1.91 -8.52
N THR A 153 12.52 3.12 -9.00
CA THR A 153 13.46 3.91 -9.80
C THR A 153 14.71 4.27 -8.99
N SER A 154 14.56 4.66 -7.73
CA SER A 154 15.69 4.98 -6.85
C SER A 154 16.60 3.76 -6.64
N LEU A 155 16.03 2.58 -6.40
CA LEU A 155 16.78 1.33 -6.25
C LEU A 155 17.42 0.86 -7.57
N GLY A 156 16.68 0.90 -8.69
CA GLY A 156 17.19 0.50 -10.00
C GLY A 156 18.38 1.35 -10.45
N ASN A 157 18.28 2.67 -10.31
CA ASN A 157 19.35 3.60 -10.66
C ASN A 157 20.61 3.41 -9.81
N SER A 158 20.45 2.93 -8.57
CA SER A 158 21.57 2.69 -7.64
C SER A 158 22.59 1.70 -8.22
N THR A 159 22.13 0.66 -8.92
CA THR A 159 22.99 -0.33 -9.57
C THR A 159 23.77 0.25 -10.76
N SER A 160 23.14 1.12 -11.55
CA SER A 160 23.76 1.75 -12.73
C SER A 160 24.81 2.80 -12.38
N VAL A 161 24.71 3.43 -11.20
CA VAL A 161 25.51 4.61 -10.85
C VAL A 161 26.81 4.27 -10.13
N ALA A 162 26.86 3.20 -9.33
CA ALA A 162 28.05 2.87 -8.52
C ALA A 162 28.71 1.52 -8.86
N GLY A 163 28.14 0.76 -9.81
CA GLY A 163 28.60 -0.57 -10.16
C GLY A 163 28.19 -1.65 -9.15
N GLY A 164 28.66 -2.88 -9.37
CA GLY A 164 28.25 -4.07 -8.60
C GLY A 164 29.19 -4.52 -7.49
N PHE A 165 30.23 -3.76 -7.15
CA PHE A 165 31.28 -4.19 -6.21
C PHE A 165 31.56 -3.16 -5.12
N CYS A 166 31.76 -3.66 -3.90
CA CYS A 166 32.15 -2.84 -2.75
C CYS A 166 33.59 -2.33 -2.89
N GLN A 167 33.81 -1.03 -2.73
CA GLN A 167 35.14 -0.43 -2.80
C GLN A 167 36.06 -0.84 -1.64
N GLY A 168 35.50 -1.19 -0.47
CA GLY A 168 36.27 -1.59 0.71
C GLY A 168 36.79 -3.03 0.64
N CYS A 169 35.94 -3.99 0.30
CA CYS A 169 36.30 -5.42 0.30
C CYS A 169 36.40 -6.07 -1.09
N ARG A 170 36.10 -5.32 -2.17
CA ARG A 170 36.09 -5.79 -3.57
C ARG A 170 35.12 -6.94 -3.88
N GLN A 171 34.25 -7.31 -2.93
CA GLN A 171 33.22 -8.32 -3.14
C GLN A 171 31.99 -7.72 -3.83
N THR A 172 31.23 -8.58 -4.52
CA THR A 172 29.97 -8.21 -5.16
C THR A 172 28.94 -7.73 -4.14
N ILE A 173 28.10 -6.79 -4.58
CA ILE A 173 26.98 -6.26 -3.82
C ILE A 173 25.67 -6.82 -4.38
N SER A 174 24.81 -7.28 -3.47
CA SER A 174 23.40 -7.54 -3.77
C SER A 174 22.56 -6.39 -3.23
N PHE A 175 22.18 -5.47 -4.11
CA PHE A 175 21.38 -4.29 -3.77
C PHE A 175 19.97 -4.61 -3.26
N ASP A 176 19.49 -5.82 -3.50
CA ASP A 176 18.16 -6.29 -3.09
C ASP A 176 18.14 -6.83 -1.66
N THR A 177 19.30 -7.23 -1.13
CA THR A 177 19.36 -7.96 0.16
C THR A 177 20.32 -7.34 1.17
N GLN A 178 21.19 -6.43 0.72
CA GLN A 178 22.25 -5.88 1.56
C GLN A 178 22.03 -4.39 1.84
N LYS A 179 22.55 -3.96 3.00
CA LYS A 179 22.74 -2.54 3.34
C LYS A 179 24.02 -2.01 2.74
N VAL A 180 23.90 -0.96 1.95
CA VAL A 180 25.00 -0.38 1.19
C VAL A 180 25.07 1.12 1.38
N VAL A 181 26.29 1.66 1.33
CA VAL A 181 26.55 3.10 1.46
C VAL A 181 27.06 3.62 0.13
N PHE A 182 26.36 4.60 -0.41
CA PHE A 182 26.75 5.39 -1.56
C PHE A 182 27.48 6.64 -1.10
N ARG A 183 28.76 6.74 -1.47
CA ARG A 183 29.58 7.93 -1.23
C ARG A 183 29.92 8.58 -2.56
N ARG A 184 29.78 9.90 -2.63
CA ARG A 184 30.26 10.67 -3.77
C ARG A 184 31.78 10.84 -3.66
N ALA A 185 32.54 10.24 -4.57
CA ALA A 185 33.99 10.39 -4.63
C ALA A 185 34.40 11.63 -5.44
N SER A 186 33.63 11.98 -6.48
CA SER A 186 33.87 13.17 -7.30
C SER A 186 32.57 13.71 -7.92
N ALA A 187 32.68 14.73 -8.76
CA ALA A 187 31.53 15.28 -9.47
C ALA A 187 30.80 14.23 -10.32
N THR A 188 31.53 13.25 -10.87
CA THR A 188 31.03 12.24 -11.82
C THR A 188 31.16 10.80 -11.30
N GLN A 189 31.81 10.59 -10.16
CA GLN A 189 32.09 9.24 -9.63
C GLN A 189 31.40 9.01 -8.29
N MET A 190 30.61 7.94 -8.26
CA MET A 190 30.01 7.38 -7.05
C MET A 190 30.74 6.08 -6.68
N GLU A 191 30.95 5.91 -5.39
CA GLU A 191 31.48 4.70 -4.80
C GLU A 191 30.39 4.04 -3.97
N VAL A 192 30.40 2.71 -3.96
CA VAL A 192 29.50 1.92 -3.12
C VAL A 192 30.31 1.03 -2.18
N PHE A 193 29.84 0.92 -0.95
CA PHE A 193 30.42 0.10 0.09
C PHE A 193 29.34 -0.78 0.71
N HIS A 194 29.67 -1.98 1.14
CA HIS A 194 28.89 -2.62 2.21
C HIS A 194 28.92 -1.72 3.44
N GLU A 195 27.81 -1.61 4.17
CA GLU A 195 27.73 -0.77 5.37
C GLU A 195 28.85 -1.08 6.38
N ALA A 196 29.16 -2.36 6.57
CA ALA A 196 30.23 -2.80 7.47
C ALA A 196 31.64 -2.36 7.00
N CYS A 197 31.87 -2.29 5.70
CA CYS A 197 33.14 -1.81 5.12
C CYS A 197 33.26 -0.29 5.25
N TYR A 198 32.15 0.43 5.17
CA TYR A 198 32.12 1.89 5.35
C TYR A 198 32.39 2.30 6.80
N LYS A 199 31.79 1.58 7.76
CA LYS A 199 31.92 1.84 9.21
C LYS A 199 33.28 1.45 9.80
N LYS A 200 34.05 0.62 9.09
CA LYS A 200 35.42 0.24 9.45
C LYS A 200 36.39 0.91 8.47
N PRO A 201 36.74 2.18 8.66
CA PRO A 201 37.83 2.76 7.89
C PRO A 201 39.10 1.92 8.18
N ASN A 202 39.74 1.45 7.12
CA ASN A 202 41.10 0.91 7.19
C ASN A 202 42.07 1.99 7.66
#